data_AF-Q0CBM4-F1
#
_entry.id   AF-Q0CBM4-F1
#
_cell.length_a   1.000
_cell.length_b   1.000
_cell.length_c   1.000
_cell.angle_alpha   90.00
_cell.angle_beta   90.00
_cell.angle_gamma   90.00
#
_symmetry.space_group_name_H-M   'P 1'
#
loop_
_entity.id
_entity.type
_entity.pdbx_description
1 polymer ?
#
loop_
_entity_poly.entity_id
_entity_poly.type
_entity_poly.pdbx_seq_one_letter_code
_entity_poly.pdbx_strand_id
1 'polypeptide(L)'
;MNTDENKILLHGAGLQLYVYYLLDNGQSDLRKKGLVRAYNLATELITTFTTLASAHELPEHGPVSYFRVLCLAAMFILRLCYSNLSGSLDIDSGKSAFSSAICLTRRISLEDNDLPGRMSRILTQLWSAQMRSGSRDKDPSLKLKTRMAASLIHDSLWMWREEFGGQRNTAQTPPVGMRNPDLAVQNLTVGSTQDEAAVEGWTLEDMIDAEMLALLPFSLDGEP
;
A
#
# COMPACT_ATOMS: atom_id res chain seq x y z
N MET A 1 29.26 -12.23 0.01
CA MET A 1 28.23 -11.18 0.13
C MET A 1 28.29 -10.38 -1.14
N ASN A 2 27.26 -10.48 -1.98
CA ASN A 2 27.27 -9.99 -3.36
C ASN A 2 27.16 -8.45 -3.36
N THR A 3 27.84 -7.77 -4.28
CA THR A 3 27.85 -6.29 -4.38
C THR A 3 26.44 -5.72 -4.53
N ASP A 4 25.56 -6.44 -5.23
CA ASP A 4 24.19 -6.00 -5.48
C ASP A 4 23.28 -6.11 -4.24
N GLU A 5 23.50 -7.12 -3.39
CA GLU A 5 22.79 -7.26 -2.10
C GLU A 5 23.10 -6.07 -1.18
N ASN A 6 24.38 -5.70 -1.11
CA ASN A 6 24.83 -4.53 -0.35
C ASN A 6 24.22 -3.23 -0.91
N LYS A 7 24.11 -3.12 -2.24
CA LYS A 7 23.49 -1.98 -2.90
C LYS A 7 22.01 -1.85 -2.52
N ILE A 8 21.26 -2.95 -2.50
CA ILE A 8 19.84 -2.97 -2.08
C ILE A 8 19.70 -2.45 -0.64
N LEU A 9 20.51 -2.98 0.29
CA LEU A 9 20.45 -2.57 1.69
C LEU A 9 20.86 -1.11 1.90
N LEU A 10 21.90 -0.66 1.19
CA LEU A 10 22.35 0.73 1.23
C LEU A 10 21.28 1.69 0.68
N HIS A 11 20.67 1.35 -0.45
CA HIS A 11 19.55 2.12 -0.99
C HIS A 11 18.35 2.12 -0.05
N GLY A 12 18.07 0.99 0.61
CA GLY A 12 17.03 0.88 1.63
C GLY A 12 17.28 1.79 2.83
N ALA A 13 18.51 1.83 3.35
CA ALA A 13 18.90 2.75 4.42
C ALA A 13 18.82 4.22 3.99
N GLY A 14 19.27 4.53 2.76
CA GLY A 14 19.11 5.86 2.18
C GLY A 14 17.64 6.26 2.08
N LEU A 15 16.78 5.36 1.62
CA LEU A 15 15.34 5.60 1.51
C LEU A 15 14.69 5.87 2.86
N GLN A 16 15.10 5.16 3.92
CA GLN A 16 14.64 5.44 5.29
C GLN A 16 14.93 6.88 5.71
N LEU A 17 16.09 7.42 5.35
CA LEU A 17 16.41 8.83 5.60
C LEU A 17 15.56 9.76 4.74
N TYR A 18 15.31 9.42 3.47
CA TYR A 18 14.46 10.23 2.60
C TYR A 18 13.01 10.34 3.07
N VAL A 19 12.50 9.39 3.87
CA VAL A 19 11.16 9.50 4.50
C VAL A 19 11.03 10.76 5.35
N TYR A 20 12.12 11.32 5.88
CA TYR A 20 12.07 12.55 6.67
C TYR A 20 11.56 13.74 5.86
N TYR A 21 11.72 13.76 4.53
CA TYR A 21 11.09 14.78 3.70
C TYR A 21 9.55 14.68 3.68
N LEU A 22 8.98 13.50 3.93
CA LEU A 22 7.53 13.30 4.08
C LEU A 22 7.04 13.70 5.50
N LEU A 23 7.93 13.75 6.49
CA LEU A 23 7.62 14.21 7.84
C LEU A 23 7.47 15.74 7.91
N ASP A 24 8.13 16.45 6.99
CA ASP A 24 7.98 17.89 6.83
C ASP A 24 6.73 18.25 6.02
N ASN A 25 6.05 19.34 6.42
CA ASN A 25 4.91 19.95 5.72
C ASN A 25 5.32 21.18 4.90
N GLY A 26 6.59 21.57 4.92
CA GLY A 26 7.10 22.71 4.17
C GLY A 26 7.02 22.51 2.66
N GLN A 27 6.83 23.61 1.91
CA GLN A 27 6.81 23.59 0.44
C GLN A 27 8.14 24.00 -0.19
N SER A 28 9.25 23.78 0.53
CA SER A 28 10.58 24.16 0.07
C SER A 28 11.00 23.39 -1.18
N ASP A 29 11.71 24.05 -2.10
CA ASP A 29 12.21 23.39 -3.31
C ASP A 29 13.25 22.31 -2.98
N LEU A 30 13.97 22.45 -1.88
CA LEU A 30 14.86 21.42 -1.36
C LEU A 30 14.10 20.14 -1.02
N ARG A 31 12.95 20.25 -0.33
CA ARG A 31 12.11 19.09 0.00
C ARG A 31 11.60 18.43 -1.27
N LYS A 32 11.07 19.20 -2.23
CA LYS A 32 10.60 18.65 -3.52
C LYS A 32 11.69 17.88 -4.25
N LYS A 33 12.89 18.45 -4.36
CA LYS A 33 14.06 17.77 -4.97
C LYS A 33 14.44 16.50 -4.22
N GLY A 34 14.40 16.53 -2.88
CA GLY A 34 14.63 15.36 -2.03
C GLY A 34 13.61 14.25 -2.30
N LEU A 35 12.34 14.60 -2.40
CA LEU A 35 11.24 13.65 -2.68
C LEU A 35 11.34 13.03 -4.08
N VAL A 36 11.66 13.82 -5.11
CA VAL A 36 11.88 13.30 -6.48
C VAL A 36 13.10 12.37 -6.51
N ARG A 37 14.18 12.72 -5.82
CA ARG A 37 15.36 11.84 -5.73
C ARG A 37 15.04 10.53 -4.99
N ALA A 38 14.27 10.60 -3.91
CA ALA A 38 13.83 9.44 -3.15
C ALA A 38 12.95 8.50 -3.99
N TYR A 39 12.08 9.06 -4.82
CA TYR A 39 11.27 8.31 -5.77
C TYR A 39 12.13 7.53 -6.76
N ASN A 40 13.10 8.18 -7.38
CA ASN A 40 14.03 7.53 -8.32
C ASN A 40 14.88 6.45 -7.63
N LEU A 41 15.30 6.70 -6.37
CA LEU A 41 16.01 5.69 -5.58
C LEU A 41 15.13 4.49 -5.26
N ALA A 42 13.84 4.71 -4.95
CA ALA A 42 12.89 3.63 -4.67
C ALA A 42 12.60 2.77 -5.90
N THR A 43 12.43 3.39 -7.08
CA THR A 43 12.26 2.64 -8.34
C THR A 43 13.53 1.87 -8.69
N GLU A 44 14.72 2.48 -8.60
CA GLU A 44 16.00 1.80 -8.84
C GLU A 44 16.22 0.62 -7.87
N LEU A 45 15.87 0.79 -6.58
CA LEU A 45 15.95 -0.27 -5.58
C LEU A 45 15.12 -1.48 -6.00
N ILE A 46 13.86 -1.26 -6.40
CA ILE A 46 12.98 -2.36 -6.83
C ILE A 46 13.49 -2.99 -8.12
N THR A 47 13.94 -2.22 -9.11
CA THR A 47 14.53 -2.76 -10.35
C THR A 47 15.76 -3.61 -10.06
N THR A 48 16.65 -3.15 -9.17
CA THR A 48 17.82 -3.92 -8.72
C THR A 48 17.39 -5.21 -8.04
N PHE A 49 16.34 -5.15 -7.20
CA PHE A 49 15.79 -6.35 -6.57
C PHE A 49 15.21 -7.33 -7.59
N THR A 50 14.44 -6.87 -8.57
CA THR A 50 13.82 -7.71 -9.61
C THR A 50 14.86 -8.40 -10.47
N THR A 51 15.92 -7.69 -10.86
CA THR A 51 17.03 -8.26 -11.64
C THR A 51 17.76 -9.34 -10.84
N LEU A 52 18.07 -9.07 -9.58
CA LEU A 52 18.75 -10.01 -8.70
C LEU A 52 17.88 -11.25 -8.39
N ALA A 53 16.58 -11.07 -8.18
CA ALA A 53 15.61 -12.14 -7.95
C ALA A 53 15.29 -12.97 -9.21
N SER A 54 15.72 -12.52 -10.40
CA SER A 54 15.66 -13.28 -11.65
C SER A 54 16.97 -14.05 -11.88
N ALA A 55 18.10 -13.51 -11.42
CA ALA A 55 19.40 -14.16 -11.50
C ALA A 55 19.59 -15.25 -10.42
N HIS A 56 18.94 -15.10 -9.27
CA HIS A 56 19.06 -15.99 -8.12
C HIS A 56 17.68 -16.24 -7.47
N GLU A 57 17.51 -17.37 -6.78
CA GLU A 57 16.34 -17.69 -5.92
C GLU A 57 16.32 -16.87 -4.61
N LEU A 58 16.72 -15.60 -4.70
CA LEU A 58 16.95 -14.73 -3.54
C LEU A 58 15.71 -14.42 -2.68
N PRO A 59 14.48 -14.23 -3.21
CA PRO A 59 13.38 -13.78 -2.37
C PRO A 59 12.89 -14.83 -1.35
N GLU A 60 13.03 -16.12 -1.64
CA GLU A 60 12.51 -17.21 -0.79
C GLU A 60 13.40 -17.47 0.45
N HIS A 61 14.69 -17.13 0.37
CA HIS A 61 15.65 -17.36 1.46
C HIS A 61 16.37 -16.08 1.91
N GLY A 62 15.85 -14.92 1.52
CA GLY A 62 16.45 -13.63 1.81
C GLY A 62 16.21 -13.15 3.26
N PRO A 63 17.07 -12.28 3.80
CA PRO A 63 16.85 -11.67 5.10
C PRO A 63 15.57 -10.82 5.13
N VAL A 64 14.91 -10.76 6.29
CA VAL A 64 13.68 -9.97 6.52
C VAL A 64 13.83 -8.48 6.16
N SER A 65 15.07 -7.96 6.13
CA SER A 65 15.36 -6.61 5.67
C SER A 65 14.88 -6.36 4.24
N TYR A 66 14.93 -7.36 3.36
CA TYR A 66 14.47 -7.27 1.97
C TYR A 66 12.98 -6.98 1.88
N PHE A 67 12.17 -7.73 2.63
CA PHE A 67 10.75 -7.48 2.77
C PHE A 67 10.49 -6.04 3.25
N ARG A 68 11.20 -5.59 4.30
CA ARG A 68 11.03 -4.25 4.87
C ARG A 68 11.36 -3.14 3.88
N VAL A 69 12.47 -3.24 3.14
CA VAL A 69 12.88 -2.19 2.19
C VAL A 69 11.99 -2.17 0.95
N LEU A 70 11.51 -3.33 0.47
CA LEU A 70 10.54 -3.42 -0.62
C LEU A 70 9.22 -2.74 -0.25
N CYS A 71 8.70 -3.02 0.94
CA CYS A 71 7.47 -2.40 1.43
C CYS A 71 7.63 -0.88 1.56
N LEU A 72 8.77 -0.42 2.10
CA LEU A 72 9.05 1.00 2.22
C LEU A 72 9.11 1.69 0.84
N ALA A 73 9.82 1.09 -0.12
CA ALA A 73 9.91 1.59 -1.50
C ALA A 73 8.54 1.65 -2.18
N ALA A 74 7.76 0.58 -2.09
CA ALA A 74 6.42 0.52 -2.67
C ALA A 74 5.51 1.62 -2.09
N MET A 75 5.46 1.76 -0.76
CA MET A 75 4.63 2.78 -0.10
C MET A 75 5.08 4.20 -0.45
N PHE A 76 6.39 4.42 -0.64
CA PHE A 76 6.93 5.72 -1.04
C PHE A 76 6.51 6.08 -2.47
N ILE A 77 6.64 5.12 -3.40
CA ILE A 77 6.20 5.27 -4.79
C ILE A 77 4.70 5.55 -4.85
N LEU A 78 3.88 4.77 -4.14
CA LEU A 78 2.43 4.98 -4.08
C LEU A 78 2.10 6.40 -3.62
N ARG A 79 2.71 6.85 -2.51
CA ARG A 79 2.48 8.19 -1.96
C ARG A 79 2.76 9.28 -2.99
N LEU A 80 3.90 9.20 -3.68
CA LEU A 80 4.31 10.23 -4.63
C LEU A 80 3.53 10.18 -5.93
N CYS A 81 3.23 8.99 -6.43
CA CYS A 81 2.42 8.80 -7.63
C CYS A 81 1.03 9.43 -7.51
N TYR A 82 0.48 9.55 -6.30
CA TYR A 82 -0.83 10.16 -6.02
C TYR A 82 -0.72 11.46 -5.20
N SER A 83 0.33 12.24 -5.45
CA SER A 83 0.56 13.56 -4.83
C SER A 83 0.68 14.66 -5.87
N ASN A 84 0.69 15.91 -5.40
CA ASN A 84 0.87 17.11 -6.24
C ASN A 84 2.22 17.15 -6.98
N LEU A 85 3.15 16.24 -6.67
CA LEU A 85 4.40 16.07 -7.39
C LEU A 85 4.27 15.16 -8.62
N SER A 86 3.12 14.53 -8.88
CA SER A 86 3.00 13.53 -9.94
C SER A 86 3.34 14.06 -11.34
N GLY A 87 3.18 15.37 -11.60
CA GLY A 87 3.57 15.98 -12.87
C GLY A 87 5.08 16.11 -13.09
N SER A 88 5.89 15.90 -12.04
CA SER A 88 7.36 15.95 -12.09
C SER A 88 8.02 14.57 -12.06
N LEU A 89 7.21 13.50 -12.09
CA LEU A 89 7.65 12.11 -11.91
C LEU A 89 7.32 11.27 -13.14
N ASP A 90 8.12 10.24 -13.37
CA ASP A 90 7.80 9.18 -14.33
C ASP A 90 6.83 8.18 -13.70
N ILE A 91 5.54 8.47 -13.85
CA ILE A 91 4.46 7.68 -13.25
C ILE A 91 4.38 6.26 -13.80
N ASP A 92 4.79 6.03 -15.05
CA ASP A 92 4.73 4.71 -15.67
C ASP A 92 5.85 3.80 -15.17
N SER A 93 7.06 4.36 -14.98
CA SER A 93 8.13 3.68 -14.24
C SER A 93 7.69 3.35 -12.80
N GLY A 94 7.06 4.29 -12.10
CA GLY A 94 6.54 4.04 -10.75
C GLY A 94 5.50 2.93 -10.68
N LYS A 95 4.54 2.90 -11.61
CA LYS A 95 3.55 1.82 -11.74
C LYS A 95 4.24 0.47 -11.91
N SER A 96 5.15 0.37 -12.86
CA SER A 96 5.87 -0.88 -13.16
C SER A 96 6.68 -1.36 -11.96
N ALA A 97 7.40 -0.45 -11.29
CA ALA A 97 8.14 -0.74 -10.07
C ALA A 97 7.20 -1.18 -8.93
N PHE A 98 6.06 -0.51 -8.73
CA PHE A 98 5.10 -0.89 -7.70
C PHE A 98 4.51 -2.29 -7.95
N SER A 99 4.12 -2.60 -9.17
CA SER A 99 3.66 -3.95 -9.55
C SER A 99 4.74 -5.01 -9.32
N SER A 100 5.99 -4.71 -9.67
CA SER A 100 7.13 -5.60 -9.40
C SER A 100 7.33 -5.83 -7.90
N ALA A 101 7.18 -4.78 -7.08
CA ALA A 101 7.28 -4.89 -5.63
C ALA A 101 6.18 -5.77 -5.03
N ILE A 102 4.94 -5.73 -5.54
CA ILE A 102 3.87 -6.65 -5.13
C ILE A 102 4.28 -8.10 -5.42
N CYS A 103 4.73 -8.38 -6.64
CA CYS A 103 5.15 -9.74 -7.04
C CYS A 103 6.32 -10.23 -6.19
N LEU A 104 7.35 -9.40 -5.98
CA LEU A 104 8.49 -9.74 -5.13
C LEU A 104 8.08 -9.98 -3.68
N THR A 105 7.20 -9.14 -3.13
CA THR A 105 6.69 -9.30 -1.76
C THR A 105 5.93 -10.62 -1.61
N ARG A 106 5.14 -11.01 -2.61
CA ARG A 106 4.46 -12.31 -2.64
C ARG A 106 5.43 -13.49 -2.72
N ARG A 107 6.53 -13.37 -3.47
CA ARG A 107 7.59 -14.41 -3.56
C ARG A 107 8.38 -14.60 -2.26
N ILE A 108 8.36 -13.63 -1.34
CA ILE A 108 9.00 -13.76 -0.01
C ILE A 108 8.11 -14.56 0.95
N SER A 109 6.82 -14.71 0.64
CA SER A 109 5.86 -15.47 1.46
C SER A 109 6.26 -16.95 1.51
N LEU A 110 6.34 -17.50 2.72
CA LEU A 110 6.68 -18.91 2.97
C LEU A 110 5.45 -19.75 3.32
N GLU A 111 4.43 -19.11 3.89
CA GLU A 111 3.21 -19.75 4.33
C GLU A 111 2.00 -18.91 3.91
N ASP A 112 0.87 -19.57 3.63
CA ASP A 112 -0.35 -18.83 3.35
C ASP A 112 -0.75 -17.95 4.55
N ASN A 113 -1.28 -16.77 4.25
CA ASN A 113 -1.63 -15.76 5.25
C ASN A 113 -0.46 -15.23 6.12
N ASP A 114 0.81 -15.49 5.76
CA ASP A 114 1.95 -14.91 6.43
C ASP A 114 2.07 -13.38 6.20
N LEU A 115 3.03 -12.74 6.88
CA LEU A 115 3.16 -11.27 6.81
C LEU A 115 3.45 -10.75 5.39
N PRO A 116 4.41 -11.30 4.62
CA PRO A 116 4.61 -10.92 3.21
C PRO A 116 3.38 -11.18 2.33
N GLY A 117 2.72 -12.34 2.48
CA GLY A 117 1.51 -12.69 1.76
C GLY A 117 0.40 -11.67 1.97
N ARG A 118 0.09 -11.33 3.22
CA ARG A 118 -0.89 -10.28 3.58
C ARG A 118 -0.47 -8.91 3.07
N MET A 119 0.79 -8.53 3.20
CA MET A 119 1.27 -7.23 2.74
C MET A 119 1.14 -7.07 1.22
N SER A 120 1.36 -8.13 0.44
CA SER A 120 1.16 -8.09 -1.02
C SER A 120 -0.30 -7.77 -1.39
N ARG A 121 -1.26 -8.32 -0.65
CA ARG A 121 -2.69 -8.03 -0.80
C ARG A 121 -3.00 -6.57 -0.43
N ILE A 122 -2.46 -6.10 0.69
CA ILE A 122 -2.62 -4.71 1.17
C ILE A 122 -2.08 -3.71 0.13
N LEU A 123 -0.88 -3.94 -0.40
CA LEU A 123 -0.27 -3.07 -1.42
C LEU A 123 -1.13 -3.00 -2.69
N THR A 124 -1.66 -4.14 -3.13
CA THR A 124 -2.58 -4.22 -4.28
C THR A 124 -3.83 -3.37 -4.03
N GLN A 125 -4.47 -3.58 -2.87
CA GLN A 125 -5.69 -2.87 -2.47
C GLN A 125 -5.47 -1.36 -2.32
N LEU A 126 -4.34 -0.94 -1.75
CA LEU A 126 -3.97 0.47 -1.62
C LEU A 126 -3.78 1.15 -2.97
N TRP A 127 -3.09 0.50 -3.92
CA TRP A 127 -2.92 1.04 -5.26
C TRP A 127 -4.27 1.22 -5.97
N SER A 128 -5.13 0.19 -5.91
CA SER A 128 -6.47 0.28 -6.47
C SER A 128 -7.32 1.36 -5.81
N ALA A 129 -7.24 1.54 -4.49
CA ALA A 129 -7.96 2.59 -3.77
C ALA A 129 -7.52 4.00 -4.21
N GLN A 130 -6.22 4.23 -4.33
CA GLN A 130 -5.68 5.50 -4.82
C GLN A 130 -6.08 5.76 -6.28
N MET A 131 -6.03 4.73 -7.13
CA MET A 131 -6.50 4.81 -8.51
C MET A 131 -7.97 5.22 -8.60
N ARG A 132 -8.85 4.63 -7.77
CA ARG A 132 -10.27 5.01 -7.71
C ARG A 132 -10.50 6.41 -7.20
N SER A 133 -9.72 6.86 -6.21
CA SER A 133 -9.85 8.22 -5.67
C SER A 133 -9.47 9.29 -6.70
N GLY A 134 -8.51 9.00 -7.58
CA GLY A 134 -8.05 9.92 -8.65
C GLY A 134 -7.40 11.21 -8.18
N SER A 135 -7.36 11.48 -6.87
CA SER A 135 -6.86 12.73 -6.30
C SER A 135 -5.33 12.76 -6.36
N ARG A 136 -4.78 13.77 -7.04
CA ARG A 136 -3.34 14.01 -7.18
C ARG A 136 -2.90 15.40 -6.72
N ASP A 137 -3.76 16.16 -6.05
CA ASP A 137 -3.44 17.54 -5.63
C ASP A 137 -2.95 17.64 -4.18
N LYS A 138 -2.89 16.51 -3.47
CA LYS A 138 -2.51 16.47 -2.06
C LYS A 138 -0.99 16.52 -1.90
N ASP A 139 -0.53 17.27 -0.90
CA ASP A 139 0.87 17.21 -0.48
C ASP A 139 1.21 15.79 0.03
N PRO A 140 2.40 15.23 -0.28
CA PRO A 140 2.75 13.87 0.11
C PRO A 140 3.11 13.71 1.60
N SER A 141 2.89 14.71 2.44
CA SER A 141 3.18 14.64 3.89
C SER A 141 2.40 13.53 4.62
N LEU A 142 2.99 13.04 5.71
CA LEU A 142 2.41 12.00 6.55
C LEU A 142 1.55 12.60 7.66
N LYS A 143 0.45 11.93 8.04
CA LYS A 143 -0.31 12.27 9.24
C LYS A 143 0.42 11.77 10.49
N LEU A 144 0.90 10.53 10.46
CA LEU A 144 1.69 9.94 11.56
C LEU A 144 3.17 10.27 11.42
N LYS A 145 3.77 10.95 12.42
CA LYS A 145 5.16 11.44 12.37
C LYS A 145 6.08 10.97 13.50
N THR A 146 5.60 10.09 14.36
CA THR A 146 6.29 9.72 15.61
C THR A 146 7.17 8.48 15.51
N ARG A 147 7.34 7.89 14.31
CA ARG A 147 7.99 6.59 14.11
C ARG A 147 9.15 6.61 13.12
N MET A 148 9.79 7.77 12.91
CA MET A 148 10.90 7.93 11.96
C MET A 148 10.50 7.42 10.56
N ALA A 149 11.34 6.63 9.90
CA ALA A 149 11.03 6.06 8.58
C ALA A 149 9.80 5.14 8.57
N ALA A 150 9.49 4.47 9.68
CA ALA A 150 8.34 3.58 9.78
C ALA A 150 7.00 4.33 9.80
N SER A 151 7.01 5.66 10.01
CA SER A 151 5.83 6.50 9.87
C SER A 151 5.11 6.31 8.53
N LEU A 152 5.86 6.18 7.43
CA LEU A 152 5.28 6.00 6.10
C LEU A 152 4.47 4.70 6.02
N ILE A 153 5.02 3.61 6.54
CA ILE A 153 4.37 2.28 6.52
C ILE A 153 3.10 2.33 7.36
N HIS A 154 3.19 2.82 8.59
CA HIS A 154 2.04 2.89 9.49
C HIS A 154 0.94 3.84 8.98
N ASP A 155 1.30 4.97 8.40
CA ASP A 155 0.33 5.91 7.82
C ASP A 155 -0.42 5.28 6.63
N SER A 156 0.29 4.53 5.77
CA SER A 156 -0.33 3.79 4.67
C SER A 156 -1.20 2.62 5.15
N LEU A 157 -0.77 1.89 6.19
CA LEU A 157 -1.60 0.83 6.80
C LEU A 157 -2.85 1.39 7.48
N TRP A 158 -2.74 2.58 8.08
CA TRP A 158 -3.89 3.27 8.64
C TRP A 158 -4.89 3.65 7.55
N MET A 159 -4.42 4.24 6.45
CA MET A 159 -5.23 4.53 5.27
C MET A 159 -5.92 3.28 4.71
N TRP A 160 -5.20 2.15 4.65
CA TRP A 160 -5.78 0.88 4.24
C TRP A 160 -6.90 0.43 5.19
N ARG A 161 -6.67 0.49 6.51
CA ARG A 161 -7.67 0.15 7.51
C ARG A 161 -8.91 1.04 7.41
N GLU A 162 -8.75 2.35 7.19
CA GLU A 162 -9.89 3.26 7.02
C GLU A 162 -10.75 2.90 5.79
N GLU A 163 -10.11 2.43 4.71
CA GLU A 163 -10.79 2.09 3.46
C GLU A 163 -11.45 0.70 3.48
N PHE A 164 -10.78 -0.30 4.08
CA PHE A 164 -11.16 -1.72 3.97
C PHE A 164 -11.56 -2.36 5.31
N GLY A 165 -11.31 -1.71 6.45
CA GLY A 165 -11.60 -2.24 7.79
C GLY A 165 -13.03 -1.99 8.29
N GLY A 166 -13.98 -1.68 7.39
CA GLY A 166 -15.38 -1.45 7.75
C GLY A 166 -15.68 -0.16 8.54
N GLN A 167 -14.67 0.68 8.82
CA GLN A 167 -14.79 1.89 9.62
C GLN A 167 -15.10 3.17 8.83
N ARG A 168 -15.59 3.07 7.58
CA ARG A 168 -16.07 4.26 6.86
C ARG A 168 -17.24 4.86 7.62
N ASN A 169 -16.97 5.92 8.38
CA ASN A 169 -17.91 6.68 9.18
C ASN A 169 -19.28 6.76 8.50
N THR A 170 -20.28 6.16 9.13
CA THR A 170 -21.72 6.32 8.85
C THR A 170 -22.23 7.75 9.11
N ALA A 171 -21.33 8.73 9.25
CA ALA A 171 -21.62 10.11 9.65
C ALA A 171 -21.89 11.07 8.47
N GLN A 172 -22.09 10.56 7.25
CA GLN A 172 -22.52 11.37 6.10
C GLN A 172 -23.70 10.72 5.36
N THR A 173 -24.73 10.30 6.10
CA THR A 173 -26.06 10.12 5.52
C THR A 173 -26.92 11.28 6.03
N PRO A 174 -27.31 12.26 5.20
CA PRO A 174 -28.37 13.18 5.59
C PRO A 174 -29.63 12.36 5.88
N PRO A 175 -30.47 12.77 6.86
CA PRO A 175 -31.63 11.98 7.26
C PRO A 175 -32.55 11.81 6.05
N VAL A 176 -32.70 10.56 5.60
CA VAL A 176 -33.69 10.18 4.58
C VAL A 176 -35.07 10.43 5.19
N GLY A 177 -35.66 11.57 4.82
CA GLY A 177 -37.05 11.86 5.07
C GLY A 177 -37.94 10.81 4.40
N MET A 178 -38.86 10.25 5.18
CA MET A 178 -39.88 9.30 4.76
C MET A 178 -40.67 9.80 3.54
N ARG A 179 -40.76 9.00 2.47
CA ARG A 179 -41.91 9.03 1.53
C ARG A 179 -42.04 7.73 0.71
N ASN A 180 -42.97 6.88 1.18
CA ASN A 180 -43.81 5.81 0.59
C ASN A 180 -43.35 4.92 -0.59
N PRO A 181 -43.65 3.60 -0.50
CA PRO A 181 -43.56 2.66 -1.61
C PRO A 181 -44.86 2.70 -2.43
N ASP A 182 -44.73 2.78 -3.74
CA ASP A 182 -45.58 2.13 -4.74
C ASP A 182 -45.30 2.76 -6.09
N LEU A 183 -44.76 1.97 -7.02
CA LEU A 183 -45.22 1.88 -8.41
C LEU A 183 -44.37 0.85 -9.19
N ALA A 184 -45.00 -0.32 -9.36
CA ALA A 184 -45.07 -1.12 -10.58
C ALA A 184 -43.78 -1.73 -11.18
N VAL A 185 -43.67 -3.03 -10.91
CA VAL A 185 -43.15 -4.11 -11.76
C VAL A 185 -43.43 -3.89 -13.26
N GLN A 186 -42.40 -4.05 -14.09
CA GLN A 186 -42.53 -4.80 -15.36
C GLN A 186 -41.18 -5.34 -15.87
N ASN A 187 -41.26 -6.63 -16.20
CA ASN A 187 -40.22 -7.58 -16.59
C ASN A 187 -39.37 -7.16 -17.79
N LEU A 188 -38.17 -7.76 -17.90
CA LEU A 188 -37.73 -8.47 -19.10
C LEU A 188 -36.60 -9.45 -18.74
N THR A 189 -36.95 -10.74 -18.74
CA THR A 189 -36.04 -11.89 -18.68
C THR A 189 -35.59 -12.28 -20.09
N VAL A 190 -34.28 -12.33 -20.33
CA VAL A 190 -33.66 -13.08 -21.43
C VAL A 190 -32.41 -13.77 -20.88
N GLY A 191 -32.43 -15.11 -20.84
CA GLY A 191 -31.24 -15.96 -20.60
C GLY A 191 -30.34 -15.98 -21.84
N SER A 192 -29.13 -16.53 -21.86
CA SER A 192 -28.34 -17.34 -20.94
C SER A 192 -26.94 -17.42 -21.56
N THR A 193 -25.86 -17.43 -20.77
CA THR A 193 -24.67 -18.29 -20.97
C THR A 193 -23.74 -18.11 -19.78
N GLN A 194 -23.32 -19.25 -19.25
CA GLN A 194 -22.51 -19.43 -18.05
C GLN A 194 -21.06 -19.04 -18.31
N ASP A 195 -20.47 -18.28 -17.37
CA ASP A 195 -19.10 -18.46 -16.87
C ASP A 195 -18.94 -17.60 -15.60
N GLU A 196 -19.56 -18.06 -14.51
CA GLU A 196 -19.25 -17.55 -13.17
C GLU A 196 -18.03 -18.32 -12.64
N ALA A 197 -16.84 -17.76 -12.84
CA ALA A 197 -15.72 -18.10 -11.98
C ALA A 197 -16.05 -17.62 -10.57
N ALA A 198 -16.34 -18.58 -9.68
CA ALA A 198 -16.65 -18.37 -8.29
C ALA A 198 -15.57 -17.49 -7.63
N VAL A 199 -15.91 -16.22 -7.42
CA VAL A 199 -15.22 -15.41 -6.41
C VAL A 199 -15.80 -15.87 -5.09
N GLU A 200 -15.22 -16.91 -4.50
CA GLU A 200 -15.48 -17.27 -3.11
C GLU A 200 -15.25 -16.00 -2.28
N GLY A 201 -16.36 -15.46 -1.77
CA GLY A 201 -16.35 -14.28 -0.92
C GLY A 201 -15.74 -14.66 0.41
N TRP A 202 -14.51 -14.23 0.66
CA TRP A 202 -13.92 -14.28 1.99
C TRP A 202 -14.73 -13.36 2.89
N THR A 203 -15.19 -13.88 4.03
CA THR A 203 -15.99 -13.09 4.97
C THR A 203 -15.08 -12.14 5.76
N LEU A 204 -15.67 -11.09 6.35
CA LEU A 204 -14.96 -10.08 7.13
C LEU A 204 -14.18 -10.71 8.32
N GLU A 205 -14.66 -11.83 8.84
CA GLU A 205 -14.07 -12.57 9.95
C GLU A 205 -12.79 -13.30 9.51
N ASP A 206 -12.73 -13.81 8.27
CA ASP A 206 -11.54 -14.48 7.70
C ASP A 206 -10.40 -13.51 7.35
N MET A 207 -10.70 -12.20 7.26
CA MET A 207 -9.71 -11.17 6.90
C MET A 207 -9.21 -10.37 8.11
N ILE A 208 -9.89 -10.50 9.26
CA ILE A 208 -9.59 -9.82 10.53
C ILE A 208 -9.45 -10.89 11.62
N ASP A 209 -8.48 -11.79 11.45
CA ASP A 209 -8.12 -12.71 12.54
C ASP A 209 -7.67 -11.91 13.78
N ALA A 210 -8.02 -12.39 14.97
CA ALA A 210 -7.57 -11.83 16.24
C ALA A 210 -6.02 -11.69 16.32
N GLU A 211 -5.28 -12.52 15.57
CA GLU A 211 -3.83 -12.39 15.40
C GLU A 211 -3.40 -11.13 14.64
N MET A 212 -4.22 -10.65 13.72
CA MET A 212 -4.02 -9.42 12.93
C MET A 212 -4.13 -8.17 13.83
N LEU A 213 -4.93 -8.24 14.90
CA LEU A 213 -4.98 -7.24 15.97
C LEU A 213 -3.85 -7.42 17.01
N ALA A 214 -3.41 -8.65 17.27
CA ALA A 214 -2.32 -8.95 18.20
C ALA A 214 -0.94 -8.43 17.74
N LEU A 215 -0.76 -8.18 16.43
CA LEU A 215 0.46 -7.59 15.86
C LEU A 215 0.56 -6.07 16.05
N LEU A 216 -0.47 -5.41 16.59
CA LEU A 216 -0.41 -4.03 17.04
C LEU A 216 -0.24 -4.01 18.57
N PRO A 217 0.75 -3.30 19.12
CA PRO A 217 1.04 -3.29 20.56
C PRO A 217 0.01 -2.50 21.40
N PHE A 218 -1.23 -2.39 20.95
CA PHE A 218 -2.30 -1.70 21.65
C PHE A 218 -3.42 -2.71 21.90
N SER A 219 -3.35 -3.45 23.00
CA SER A 219 -4.56 -3.94 23.65
C SER A 219 -5.24 -2.70 24.23
N LEU A 220 -6.46 -2.40 23.77
CA LEU A 220 -7.32 -1.35 24.33
C LEU A 220 -8.16 -1.89 25.49
N ASP A 221 -7.76 -3.01 26.11
CA ASP A 221 -8.33 -3.46 27.38
C ASP A 221 -7.67 -2.70 28.53
N GLY A 222 -7.77 -1.37 28.46
CA GLY A 222 -7.70 -0.52 29.64
C GLY A 222 -9.14 -0.27 30.07
N GLU A 223 -9.68 -1.10 30.95
CA GLU A 223 -10.84 -0.70 31.74
C GLU A 223 -10.49 0.54 32.59
N PRO A 224 -11.48 1.42 32.86
CA PRO A 224 -11.26 2.75 33.43
C PRO A 224 -10.64 2.78 34.82
#